data_AF-A0A2L0EWK2-F1
#
_entry.id   AF-A0A2L0EWK2-F1
#
_cell.length_a   1.000
_cell.length_b   1.000
_cell.length_c   1.000
_cell.angle_alpha   90.00
_cell.angle_beta   90.00
_cell.angle_gamma   90.00
#
_symmetry.space_group_name_H-M   'P 1'
#
loop_
_entity.id
_entity.type
_entity.pdbx_description
1 polymer ?
#
loop_
_entity_poly.entity_id
_entity_poly.type
_entity_poly.pdbx_seq_one_letter_code
_entity_poly.pdbx_strand_id
1 'polypeptide(L)'
;MAAMLRERAAAPATEPLSTDEMIGLLVDREWTARENKRLHRLLKDARVPSDACMEDFSCEAGRGVDRSFARVLGSCQWVRAKQNVIVLGATGAGKSFLGGALAQAACRQGFRALVIRTPRLLQQLAVARADGTYANALARLAKVAVLVLDDFLLAPMTDVERRDLLEVLEDRYDRSSTVITSQIPTKSWHQAIGEASIADAICDRVVHNAHLVTLRGDSMRKKKAVAPEVTETKT
;
A
#
# COMPACT_ATOMS: atom_id res chain seq x y z
N MET A 1 -21.89 -22.87 3.66
CA MET A 1 -22.52 -24.22 3.49
C MET A 1 -24.06 -24.26 3.43
N ALA A 2 -24.81 -23.75 4.43
CA ALA A 2 -26.27 -23.95 4.51
C ALA A 2 -27.10 -23.44 3.30
N ALA A 3 -26.72 -22.31 2.71
CA ALA A 3 -27.41 -21.77 1.53
C ALA A 3 -27.24 -22.67 0.28
N MET A 4 -26.07 -23.28 0.12
CA MET A 4 -25.79 -24.17 -1.02
C MET A 4 -26.50 -25.52 -0.88
N LEU A 5 -26.56 -26.09 0.33
CA LEU A 5 -27.32 -27.31 0.58
C LEU A 5 -28.79 -27.13 0.18
N ARG A 6 -29.35 -25.94 0.41
CA ARG A 6 -30.71 -25.57 -0.05
C ARG A 6 -30.80 -25.38 -1.57
N GLU A 7 -29.82 -24.71 -2.17
CA GLU A 7 -29.77 -24.45 -3.62
C GLU A 7 -29.62 -25.75 -4.43
N ARG A 8 -28.80 -26.71 -3.97
CA ARG A 8 -28.65 -28.04 -4.55
C ARG A 8 -29.87 -28.93 -4.29
N ALA A 9 -30.48 -28.85 -3.10
CA ALA A 9 -31.74 -29.56 -2.82
C ALA A 9 -32.90 -29.06 -3.72
N ALA A 10 -32.80 -27.84 -4.25
CA ALA A 10 -33.76 -27.25 -5.17
C ALA A 10 -33.44 -27.46 -6.66
N ALA A 11 -32.24 -27.96 -7.00
CA ALA A 11 -31.82 -28.16 -8.39
C ALA A 11 -32.27 -29.53 -8.93
N PRO A 12 -32.78 -29.62 -10.18
CA PRO A 12 -33.14 -30.90 -10.79
C PRO A 12 -31.91 -31.80 -10.94
N ALA A 13 -32.07 -33.10 -10.68
CA ALA A 13 -31.00 -34.10 -10.68
C ALA A 13 -30.32 -34.18 -12.06
N THR A 14 -29.24 -33.43 -12.24
CA THR A 14 -28.34 -33.47 -13.39
C THR A 14 -27.08 -34.18 -12.92
N GLU A 15 -26.96 -35.45 -13.31
CA GLU A 15 -25.95 -36.45 -12.91
C GLU A 15 -25.74 -36.64 -11.38
N PRO A 16 -25.85 -37.88 -10.88
CA PRO A 16 -25.64 -38.15 -9.46
C PRO A 16 -24.15 -38.03 -9.11
N LEU A 17 -23.77 -36.91 -8.50
CA LEU A 17 -22.49 -36.82 -7.80
C LEU A 17 -22.48 -37.84 -6.66
N SER A 18 -21.35 -38.52 -6.49
CA SER A 18 -21.09 -39.32 -5.29
C SER A 18 -21.11 -38.43 -4.04
N THR A 19 -21.32 -39.05 -2.87
CA THR A 19 -21.30 -38.34 -1.58
C THR A 19 -19.98 -37.61 -1.37
N ASP A 20 -18.86 -38.20 -1.80
CA ASP A 20 -17.53 -37.60 -1.68
C ASP A 20 -17.36 -36.38 -2.59
N GLU A 21 -17.83 -36.44 -3.84
CA GLU A 21 -17.82 -35.28 -4.74
C GLU A 21 -18.70 -34.14 -4.22
N MET A 22 -19.84 -34.48 -3.63
CA MET A 22 -20.73 -33.50 -3.00
C MET A 22 -20.07 -32.82 -1.79
N ILE A 23 -19.43 -33.60 -0.91
CA ILE A 23 -18.68 -33.07 0.24
C ILE A 23 -17.52 -32.20 -0.25
N GLY A 24 -16.77 -32.65 -1.25
CA GLY A 24 -15.69 -31.89 -1.88
C GLY A 24 -16.16 -30.52 -2.36
N LEU A 25 -17.25 -30.48 -3.14
CA LEU A 25 -17.80 -29.23 -3.66
C LEU A 25 -18.28 -28.27 -2.55
N LEU A 26 -18.87 -28.81 -1.48
CA LEU A 26 -19.29 -28.03 -0.31
C LEU A 26 -18.09 -27.42 0.43
N VAL A 27 -17.01 -28.18 0.60
CA VAL A 27 -15.77 -27.75 1.23
C VAL A 27 -15.09 -26.66 0.39
N ASP A 28 -14.96 -26.87 -0.92
CA ASP A 28 -14.31 -25.91 -1.83
C ASP A 28 -15.04 -24.56 -1.86
N ARG A 29 -16.39 -24.57 -1.88
CA ARG A 29 -17.17 -23.34 -1.80
C ARG A 29 -17.05 -22.64 -0.46
N GLU A 30 -17.09 -23.36 0.65
CA GLU A 30 -16.92 -22.76 1.98
C GLU A 30 -15.52 -22.16 2.14
N TRP A 31 -14.50 -22.87 1.66
CA TRP A 31 -13.12 -22.37 1.62
C TRP A 31 -13.03 -21.08 0.80
N THR A 32 -13.55 -21.09 -0.42
CA THR A 32 -13.56 -19.91 -1.32
C THR A 32 -14.31 -18.73 -0.68
N ALA A 33 -15.45 -18.97 -0.05
CA ALA A 33 -16.24 -17.92 0.62
C ALA A 33 -15.48 -17.30 1.80
N ARG A 34 -14.77 -18.11 2.60
CA ARG A 34 -13.93 -17.63 3.70
C ARG A 34 -12.75 -16.82 3.19
N GLU A 35 -12.09 -17.29 2.14
CA GLU A 35 -10.95 -16.62 1.55
C GLU A 35 -11.34 -15.27 0.94
N ASN A 36 -12.47 -15.22 0.21
CA ASN A 36 -13.01 -13.96 -0.32
C ASN A 36 -13.36 -12.97 0.80
N LYS A 37 -14.01 -13.42 1.88
CA LYS A 37 -14.29 -12.57 3.05
C LYS A 37 -13.01 -12.04 3.69
N ARG A 38 -11.99 -12.89 3.81
CA ARG A 38 -10.67 -12.53 4.34
C ARG A 38 -10.03 -11.44 3.48
N LEU A 39 -9.98 -11.65 2.17
CA LEU A 39 -9.42 -10.70 1.20
C LEU A 39 -10.18 -9.36 1.23
N HIS A 40 -11.51 -9.37 1.18
CA HIS A 40 -12.32 -8.16 1.25
C HIS A 40 -12.03 -7.35 2.52
N ARG A 41 -11.88 -8.02 3.67
CA ARG A 41 -11.50 -7.35 4.92
C ARG A 41 -10.10 -6.72 4.81
N LEU A 42 -9.11 -7.45 4.29
CA LEU A 42 -7.76 -6.93 4.12
C LEU A 42 -7.72 -5.69 3.21
N LEU A 43 -8.42 -5.73 2.07
CA LEU A 43 -8.51 -4.61 1.14
C LEU A 43 -9.19 -3.39 1.76
N LYS A 44 -10.27 -3.61 2.54
CA LYS A 44 -10.96 -2.54 3.27
C LYS A 44 -10.04 -1.90 4.32
N ASP A 45 -9.34 -2.72 5.10
CA ASP A 45 -8.43 -2.26 6.15
C ASP A 45 -7.20 -1.53 5.57
N ALA A 46 -6.79 -1.89 4.34
CA ALA A 46 -5.67 -1.26 3.65
C ALA A 46 -5.92 0.19 3.21
N ARG A 47 -7.18 0.64 3.11
CA ARG A 47 -7.54 2.02 2.76
C ARG A 47 -6.88 2.53 1.48
N VAL A 48 -6.78 1.68 0.46
CA VAL A 48 -6.18 2.06 -0.82
C VAL A 48 -7.03 3.18 -1.47
N PRO A 49 -6.46 4.37 -1.75
CA PRO A 49 -7.22 5.57 -2.14
C PRO A 49 -7.78 5.56 -3.58
N SER A 50 -7.47 4.52 -4.35
CA SER A 50 -8.04 4.25 -5.68
C SER A 50 -8.06 2.74 -5.88
N ASP A 51 -8.73 2.24 -6.93
CA ASP A 51 -8.61 0.85 -7.40
C ASP A 51 -7.23 0.60 -8.03
N ALA A 52 -6.16 0.99 -7.32
CA ALA A 52 -4.79 0.81 -7.74
C ALA A 52 -4.48 -0.69 -7.75
N CYS A 53 -4.06 -1.17 -8.91
CA CYS A 53 -3.60 -2.52 -9.09
C CYS A 53 -2.27 -2.50 -9.87
N MET A 54 -1.48 -3.56 -9.71
CA MET A 54 -0.17 -3.64 -10.36
C MET A 54 -0.33 -3.83 -11.88
N GLU A 55 -1.45 -4.39 -12.31
CA GLU A 55 -1.79 -4.67 -13.71
C GLU A 55 -2.09 -3.38 -14.49
N ASP A 56 -2.68 -2.38 -13.83
CA ASP A 56 -3.00 -1.06 -14.42
C ASP A 56 -1.82 -0.07 -14.35
N PHE A 57 -0.69 -0.48 -13.77
CA PHE A 57 0.47 0.40 -13.67
C PHE A 57 1.15 0.56 -15.05
N SER A 58 1.22 1.82 -15.52
CA SER A 58 1.86 2.14 -16.80
C SER A 58 3.38 2.06 -16.72
N CYS A 59 3.93 1.01 -17.34
CA CYS A 59 5.36 0.80 -17.62
C CYS A 59 5.73 1.22 -19.06
N GLU A 60 5.15 2.31 -19.57
CA GLU A 60 5.53 2.88 -20.87
C GLU A 60 7.03 3.25 -20.90
N ALA A 61 7.64 3.21 -22.09
CA ALA A 61 9.03 3.63 -22.28
C ALA A 61 9.22 5.07 -21.77
N GLY A 62 10.27 5.29 -20.98
CA GLY A 62 10.57 6.60 -20.38
C GLY A 62 9.97 6.85 -18.99
N ARG A 63 9.15 5.93 -18.44
CA ARG A 63 8.61 6.03 -17.07
C ARG A 63 9.61 5.68 -15.96
N GLY A 64 10.77 5.12 -16.32
CA GLY A 64 11.82 4.74 -15.37
C GLY A 64 11.57 3.42 -14.62
N VAL A 65 10.52 2.67 -15.01
CA VAL A 65 10.20 1.35 -14.44
C VAL A 65 9.96 0.35 -15.56
N ASP A 66 10.65 -0.78 -15.50
CA ASP A 66 10.45 -1.88 -16.42
C ASP A 66 9.35 -2.85 -15.93
N ARG A 67 8.67 -3.53 -16.86
CA ARG A 67 7.63 -4.52 -16.58
C ARG A 67 8.16 -5.70 -15.76
N SER A 68 9.39 -6.14 -15.98
CA SER A 68 9.98 -7.24 -15.20
C SER A 68 10.10 -6.86 -13.73
N PHE A 69 10.60 -5.66 -13.47
CA PHE A 69 10.76 -5.12 -12.11
C PHE A 69 9.41 -4.88 -11.41
N ALA A 70 8.42 -4.34 -12.13
CA ALA A 70 7.05 -4.22 -11.61
C ALA A 70 6.47 -5.59 -11.22
N ARG A 71 6.71 -6.64 -12.01
CA ARG A 71 6.28 -8.01 -11.69
C ARG A 71 6.99 -8.56 -10.46
N VAL A 72 8.30 -8.31 -10.30
CA VAL A 72 9.06 -8.71 -9.11
C VAL A 72 8.48 -8.03 -7.86
N LEU A 73 8.20 -6.73 -7.90
CA LEU A 73 7.56 -6.05 -6.77
C LEU A 73 6.13 -6.56 -6.50
N GLY A 74 5.36 -6.86 -7.55
CA GLY A 74 4.03 -7.46 -7.44
C GLY A 74 4.02 -8.87 -6.83
N SER A 75 5.15 -9.59 -6.88
CA SER A 75 5.31 -10.90 -6.24
C SER A 75 5.38 -10.85 -4.71
N CYS A 76 5.49 -9.67 -4.11
CA CYS A 76 5.61 -9.46 -2.66
C CYS A 76 6.74 -10.27 -1.98
N GLN A 77 7.74 -10.74 -2.73
CA GLN A 77 8.92 -11.39 -2.14
C GLN A 77 9.65 -10.44 -1.19
N TRP A 78 9.71 -9.15 -1.51
CA TRP A 78 10.25 -8.10 -0.65
C TRP A 78 9.53 -8.01 0.71
N VAL A 79 8.22 -8.30 0.77
CA VAL A 79 7.44 -8.33 2.03
C VAL A 79 7.87 -9.49 2.91
N ARG A 80 8.14 -10.65 2.31
CA ARG A 80 8.63 -11.84 3.01
C ARG A 80 10.06 -11.65 3.51
N ALA A 81 10.89 -10.97 2.71
CA ALA A 81 12.27 -10.62 3.02
C ALA A 81 12.42 -9.38 3.93
N LYS A 82 11.32 -8.77 4.40
CA LYS A 82 11.33 -7.57 5.27
C LYS A 82 12.06 -6.37 4.67
N GLN A 83 12.04 -6.29 3.34
CA GLN A 83 12.63 -5.20 2.57
C GLN A 83 11.64 -4.05 2.43
N ASN A 84 12.14 -2.84 2.24
CA ASN A 84 11.34 -1.65 2.01
C ASN A 84 11.25 -1.33 0.52
N VAL A 85 10.34 -0.43 0.14
CA VAL A 85 10.27 0.11 -1.23
C VAL A 85 10.18 1.62 -1.15
N ILE A 86 11.05 2.32 -1.87
CA ILE A 86 11.03 3.79 -1.94
C ILE A 86 10.67 4.18 -3.37
N VAL A 87 9.57 4.90 -3.53
CA VAL A 87 9.06 5.38 -4.80
C VAL A 87 9.27 6.89 -4.91
N LEU A 88 10.20 7.29 -5.77
CA LEU A 88 10.54 8.68 -6.07
C LEU A 88 9.91 9.14 -7.39
N GLY A 89 9.79 10.46 -7.57
CA GLY A 89 9.32 11.06 -8.82
C GLY A 89 8.54 12.36 -8.62
N ALA A 90 8.32 13.11 -9.69
CA ALA A 90 7.61 14.39 -9.65
C ALA A 90 6.12 14.24 -9.27
N THR A 91 5.45 15.36 -8.94
CA THR A 91 4.00 15.37 -8.72
C THR A 91 3.26 14.79 -9.92
N GLY A 92 2.29 13.91 -9.66
CA GLY A 92 1.50 13.28 -10.72
C GLY A 92 2.20 12.14 -11.47
N ALA A 93 3.45 11.81 -11.13
CA ALA A 93 4.17 10.69 -11.74
C ALA A 93 3.63 9.30 -11.34
N GLY A 94 2.59 9.20 -10.50
CA GLY A 94 1.97 7.91 -10.12
C GLY A 94 2.58 7.23 -8.90
N LYS A 95 3.32 7.96 -8.06
CA LYS A 95 3.93 7.38 -6.84
C LYS A 95 2.92 6.80 -5.87
N SER A 96 1.89 7.58 -5.52
CA SER A 96 0.78 7.15 -4.65
C SER A 96 0.01 5.97 -5.24
N PHE A 97 -0.14 5.93 -6.58
CA PHE A 97 -0.76 4.80 -7.27
C PHE A 97 0.08 3.54 -7.11
N LEU A 98 1.40 3.60 -7.35
CA LEU A 98 2.28 2.44 -7.17
C LEU A 98 2.30 1.97 -5.71
N GLY A 99 2.36 2.89 -4.73
CA GLY A 99 2.26 2.54 -3.32
C GLY A 99 0.95 1.81 -2.99
N GLY A 100 -0.18 2.32 -3.48
CA GLY A 100 -1.49 1.67 -3.35
C GLY A 100 -1.56 0.30 -4.03
N ALA A 101 -1.02 0.18 -5.25
CA ALA A 101 -0.99 -1.07 -6.00
C ALA A 101 -0.15 -2.15 -5.30
N LEU A 102 0.98 -1.78 -4.69
CA LEU A 102 1.80 -2.69 -3.88
C LEU A 102 1.08 -3.16 -2.62
N ALA A 103 0.36 -2.26 -1.93
CA ALA A 103 -0.47 -2.62 -0.79
C ALA A 103 -1.60 -3.58 -1.19
N GLN A 104 -2.25 -3.32 -2.32
CA GLN A 104 -3.31 -4.16 -2.86
C GLN A 104 -2.79 -5.55 -3.25
N ALA A 105 -1.64 -5.63 -3.92
CA ALA A 105 -0.97 -6.89 -4.25
C ALA A 105 -0.61 -7.67 -2.98
N ALA A 106 -0.12 -7.00 -1.93
CA ALA A 106 0.16 -7.62 -0.65
C ALA A 106 -1.10 -8.20 0.00
N CYS A 107 -2.23 -7.47 -0.05
CA CYS A 107 -3.52 -7.97 0.43
C CYS A 107 -4.00 -9.20 -0.33
N ARG A 108 -3.83 -9.24 -1.66
CA ARG A 108 -4.13 -10.42 -2.49
C ARG A 108 -3.30 -11.65 -2.10
N GLN A 109 -2.09 -11.43 -1.58
CA GLN A 109 -1.26 -12.51 -1.01
C GLN A 109 -1.52 -12.80 0.47
N GLY A 110 -2.55 -12.18 1.05
CA GLY A 110 -2.97 -12.41 2.42
C GLY A 110 -2.24 -11.58 3.49
N PHE A 111 -1.40 -10.62 3.10
CA PHE A 111 -0.74 -9.71 4.03
C PHE A 111 -1.67 -8.56 4.44
N ARG A 112 -1.57 -8.13 5.71
CA ARG A 112 -2.20 -6.89 6.16
C ARG A 112 -1.39 -5.70 5.63
N ALA A 113 -2.05 -4.81 4.91
CA ALA A 113 -1.47 -3.56 4.47
C ALA A 113 -2.23 -2.36 5.05
N LEU A 114 -1.61 -1.19 5.04
CA LEU A 114 -2.25 0.09 5.37
C LEU A 114 -1.63 1.18 4.51
N VAL A 115 -2.46 1.93 3.80
CA VAL A 115 -2.07 3.12 3.05
C VAL A 115 -2.51 4.34 3.83
N ILE A 116 -1.55 5.23 4.12
CA ILE A 116 -1.80 6.48 4.83
C ILE A 116 -0.86 7.57 4.34
N ARG A 117 -1.37 8.79 4.22
CA ARG A 117 -0.51 9.96 3.99
C ARG A 117 0.28 10.28 5.25
N THR A 118 1.58 10.51 5.10
CA THR A 118 2.51 10.78 6.21
C THR A 118 2.01 11.92 7.11
N PRO A 119 1.56 13.09 6.60
CA PRO A 119 1.02 14.15 7.46
C PRO A 119 -0.21 13.72 8.27
N ARG A 120 -1.05 12.83 7.70
CA ARG A 120 -2.24 12.32 8.40
C ARG A 120 -1.86 11.32 9.49
N LEU A 121 -0.86 10.48 9.25
CA LEU A 121 -0.33 9.56 10.25
C LEU A 121 0.21 10.34 11.46
N LEU A 122 1.06 11.34 11.21
CA LEU A 122 1.65 12.19 12.24
C LEU A 122 0.58 12.91 13.07
N GLN A 123 -0.44 13.47 12.41
CA GLN A 123 -1.59 14.06 13.11
C GLN A 123 -2.31 13.03 14.01
N GLN A 124 -2.50 11.79 13.53
CA GLN A 124 -3.13 10.74 14.34
C GLN A 124 -2.28 10.34 15.56
N LEU A 125 -0.95 10.31 15.41
CA LEU A 125 -0.04 10.04 16.52
C LEU A 125 -0.03 11.17 17.55
N ALA A 126 -0.09 12.43 17.12
CA ALA A 126 -0.22 13.57 18.01
C ALA A 126 -1.53 13.52 18.83
N VAL A 127 -2.65 13.18 18.20
CA VAL A 127 -3.93 12.98 18.91
C VAL A 127 -3.85 11.80 19.88
N ALA A 128 -3.30 10.67 19.43
CA ALA A 128 -3.14 9.47 20.26
C ALA A 128 -2.25 9.72 21.50
N ARG A 129 -1.30 10.65 21.39
CA ARG A 129 -0.49 11.10 22.52
C ARG A 129 -1.29 11.92 23.53
N ALA A 130 -2.15 12.81 23.04
CA ALA A 130 -3.00 13.65 23.88
C ALA A 130 -4.09 12.86 24.62
N ASP A 131 -4.61 11.78 24.02
CA ASP A 131 -5.68 10.95 24.59
C ASP A 131 -5.18 9.68 25.31
N GLY A 132 -3.87 9.45 25.37
CA GLY A 132 -3.26 8.30 26.05
C GLY A 132 -3.29 6.99 25.25
N THR A 133 -3.69 7.00 23.97
CA THR A 133 -3.75 5.80 23.12
C THR A 133 -2.51 5.57 22.23
N TYR A 134 -1.45 6.38 22.41
CA TYR A 134 -0.22 6.35 21.60
C TYR A 134 0.41 4.95 21.46
N ALA A 135 0.61 4.24 22.57
CA ALA A 135 1.17 2.89 22.55
C ALA A 135 0.32 1.90 21.74
N ASN A 136 -1.02 2.03 21.81
CA ASN A 136 -1.94 1.20 21.02
C ASN A 136 -1.85 1.55 19.53
N ALA A 137 -1.66 2.82 19.18
CA ALA A 137 -1.46 3.26 17.80
C ALA A 137 -0.16 2.67 17.21
N LEU A 138 0.96 2.74 17.95
CA LEU A 138 2.23 2.12 17.56
C LEU A 138 2.09 0.61 17.40
N ALA A 139 1.53 -0.09 18.39
CA ALA A 139 1.32 -1.53 18.34
C ALA A 139 0.42 -1.97 17.18
N ARG A 140 -0.56 -1.13 16.77
CA ARG A 140 -1.39 -1.39 15.59
C ARG A 140 -0.58 -1.25 14.31
N LEU A 141 0.24 -0.20 14.20
CA LEU A 141 1.11 0.03 13.03
C LEU A 141 2.13 -1.09 12.90
N ALA A 142 2.79 -1.52 13.98
CA ALA A 142 3.76 -2.62 14.00
C ALA A 142 3.19 -3.95 13.45
N LYS A 143 1.89 -4.23 13.67
CA LYS A 143 1.21 -5.44 13.20
C LYS A 143 0.89 -5.45 11.70
N VAL A 144 1.01 -4.31 11.02
CA VAL A 144 0.76 -4.22 9.57
C VAL A 144 2.00 -4.71 8.82
N ALA A 145 1.85 -5.71 7.96
CA ALA A 145 2.96 -6.27 7.20
C ALA A 145 3.50 -5.27 6.16
N VAL A 146 2.63 -4.47 5.54
CA VAL A 146 2.99 -3.42 4.58
C VAL A 146 2.38 -2.07 4.97
N LEU A 147 3.20 -1.14 5.46
CA LEU A 147 2.77 0.24 5.72
C LEU A 147 3.23 1.14 4.58
N VAL A 148 2.28 1.78 3.89
CA VAL A 148 2.57 2.77 2.85
C VAL A 148 2.48 4.17 3.48
N LEU A 149 3.61 4.84 3.52
CA LEU A 149 3.76 6.25 3.91
C LEU A 149 3.76 7.10 2.63
N ASP A 150 2.58 7.60 2.28
CA ASP A 150 2.39 8.44 1.09
C ASP A 150 2.74 9.91 1.40
N ASP A 151 3.15 10.68 0.40
CA ASP A 151 3.53 12.11 0.54
C ASP A 151 4.62 12.36 1.62
N PHE A 152 5.64 11.49 1.67
CA PHE A 152 6.73 11.59 2.63
C PHE A 152 7.58 12.84 2.39
N LEU A 153 7.83 13.59 3.46
CA LEU A 153 8.58 14.85 3.49
C LEU A 153 8.01 15.93 2.56
N LEU A 154 6.70 15.97 2.36
CA LEU A 154 6.05 17.05 1.61
C LEU A 154 6.16 18.41 2.31
N ALA A 155 6.29 18.40 3.64
CA ALA A 155 6.49 19.58 4.47
C ALA A 155 7.57 19.28 5.54
N PRO A 156 8.24 20.32 6.08
CA PRO A 156 9.16 20.14 7.19
C PRO A 156 8.47 19.49 8.40
N MET A 157 9.18 18.60 9.08
CA MET A 157 8.68 17.95 10.29
C MET A 157 9.04 18.76 11.54
N THR A 158 8.12 18.79 12.50
CA THR A 158 8.40 19.22 13.88
C THR A 158 9.22 18.18 14.64
N ASP A 159 9.85 18.55 15.75
CA ASP A 159 10.66 17.61 16.55
C ASP A 159 9.84 16.43 17.08
N VAL A 160 8.58 16.66 17.44
CA VAL A 160 7.67 15.59 17.90
C VAL A 160 7.36 14.63 16.76
N GLU A 161 7.07 15.15 15.57
CA GLU A 161 6.77 14.33 14.40
C GLU A 161 7.96 13.47 13.95
N ARG A 162 9.19 13.99 14.04
CA ARG A 162 10.40 13.21 13.73
C ARG A 162 10.57 12.05 14.70
N ARG A 163 10.36 12.29 16.01
CA ARG A 163 10.41 11.24 17.04
C ARG A 163 9.30 10.21 16.83
N ASP A 164 8.08 10.66 16.56
CA ASP A 164 6.94 9.78 16.25
C ASP A 164 7.20 8.87 15.05
N LEU A 165 7.77 9.44 13.98
CA LEU A 165 8.15 8.66 12.81
C LEU A 165 9.25 7.66 13.15
N LEU A 166 10.26 8.06 13.93
CA LEU A 166 11.33 7.16 14.35
C LEU A 166 10.78 5.97 15.14
N GLU A 167 9.90 6.18 16.13
CA GLU A 167 9.27 5.10 16.90
C GLU A 167 8.49 4.13 15.99
N VAL A 168 7.71 4.65 15.03
CA VAL A 168 7.00 3.82 14.06
C VAL A 168 7.96 2.99 13.21
N LEU A 169 9.10 3.55 12.80
CA LEU A 169 10.07 2.85 11.97
C LEU A 169 10.92 1.85 12.77
N GLU A 170 11.21 2.15 14.04
CA GLU A 170 11.89 1.26 14.99
C GLU A 170 11.09 -0.04 15.17
N ASP A 171 9.81 0.08 15.53
CA ASP A 171 8.91 -1.06 15.74
C ASP A 171 8.76 -1.96 14.51
N ARG A 172 9.06 -1.42 13.33
CA ARG A 172 8.90 -2.08 12.03
C ARG A 172 10.20 -2.64 11.47
N TYR A 173 11.34 -2.12 11.91
CA TYR A 173 12.66 -2.49 11.40
C TYR A 173 12.89 -4.01 11.55
N ASP A 174 13.32 -4.64 10.45
CA ASP A 174 13.54 -6.10 10.32
C ASP A 174 12.32 -7.00 10.66
N ARG A 175 11.13 -6.42 10.87
CA ARG A 175 9.91 -7.15 11.27
C ARG A 175 8.82 -7.06 10.21
N SER A 176 8.74 -5.94 9.51
CA SER A 176 7.72 -5.65 8.52
C SER A 176 8.24 -4.68 7.46
N SER A 177 7.53 -4.55 6.36
CA SER A 177 7.99 -3.76 5.23
C SER A 177 7.28 -2.41 5.16
N THR A 178 8.02 -1.37 4.77
CA THR A 178 7.51 -0.02 4.60
C THR A 178 7.68 0.42 3.15
N VAL A 179 6.61 0.98 2.58
CA VAL A 179 6.65 1.62 1.27
C VAL A 179 6.60 3.12 1.49
N ILE A 180 7.59 3.86 0.99
CA ILE A 180 7.62 5.32 1.07
C ILE A 180 7.42 5.89 -0.32
N THR A 181 6.51 6.86 -0.46
CA THR A 181 6.43 7.68 -1.67
C THR A 181 6.94 9.08 -1.34
N SER A 182 7.88 9.60 -2.14
CA SER A 182 8.40 10.95 -1.92
C SER A 182 8.70 11.66 -3.23
N GLN A 183 8.63 12.99 -3.19
CA GLN A 183 9.15 13.86 -4.24
C GLN A 183 10.62 14.22 -3.99
N ILE A 184 11.06 14.09 -2.75
CA ILE A 184 12.40 14.48 -2.32
C ILE A 184 13.34 13.30 -2.56
N PRO A 185 14.46 13.48 -3.29
CA PRO A 185 15.48 12.45 -3.43
C PRO A 185 16.01 12.00 -2.08
N THR A 186 16.32 10.72 -1.91
CA THR A 186 16.83 10.15 -0.64
C THR A 186 18.07 10.87 -0.13
N LYS A 187 18.94 11.36 -1.03
CA LYS A 187 20.13 12.16 -0.70
C LYS A 187 19.81 13.45 0.06
N SER A 188 18.61 14.00 -0.09
CA SER A 188 18.17 15.23 0.58
C SER A 188 17.32 14.96 1.81
N TRP A 189 17.09 13.69 2.20
CA TRP A 189 16.25 13.35 3.35
C TRP A 189 16.85 13.82 4.67
N HIS A 190 18.18 13.74 4.85
CA HIS A 190 18.81 14.27 6.07
C HIS A 190 18.48 15.75 6.31
N GLN A 191 18.58 16.56 5.26
CA GLN A 191 18.26 17.99 5.33
C GLN A 191 16.75 18.23 5.51
N ALA A 192 15.90 17.46 4.83
CA ALA A 192 14.45 17.65 4.86
C ALA A 192 13.80 17.16 6.17
N ILE A 193 14.33 16.10 6.77
CA ILE A 193 13.94 15.64 8.10
C ILE A 193 14.41 16.67 9.13
N GLY A 194 15.69 17.05 9.08
CA GLY A 194 16.31 17.92 10.08
C GLY A 194 16.65 17.17 11.37
N GLU A 195 17.54 17.76 12.18
CA GLU A 195 18.18 17.10 13.34
C GLU A 195 18.98 15.85 12.90
N ALA A 196 20.31 15.97 12.96
CA ALA A 196 21.21 15.02 12.29
C ALA A 196 21.08 13.59 12.82
N SER A 197 20.85 13.41 14.12
CA SER A 197 20.86 12.08 14.74
C SER A 197 19.59 11.28 14.44
N ILE A 198 18.40 11.89 14.52
CA ILE A 198 17.13 11.26 14.18
C ILE A 198 17.05 11.03 12.68
N ALA A 199 17.52 11.98 11.86
CA ALA A 199 17.52 11.81 10.41
C ALA A 199 18.37 10.63 9.96
N ASP A 200 19.55 10.44 10.57
CA ASP A 200 20.42 9.29 10.35
C ASP A 200 19.72 7.98 10.75
N ALA A 201 19.14 7.94 11.96
CA ALA A 201 18.42 6.77 12.45
C ALA A 201 17.23 6.37 11.54
N ILE A 202 16.45 7.34 11.06
CA ILE A 202 15.34 7.11 10.13
C ILE A 202 15.84 6.58 8.78
N CYS A 203 16.89 7.19 8.22
CA CYS A 203 17.42 6.81 6.92
C CYS A 203 18.05 5.42 6.97
N ASP A 204 18.79 5.08 8.03
CA ASP A 204 19.38 3.76 8.22
C ASP A 204 18.32 2.65 8.20
N ARG A 205 17.21 2.82 8.93
CA ARG A 205 16.12 1.83 9.01
C ARG A 205 15.36 1.64 7.71
N VAL A 206 15.23 2.69 6.90
CA VAL A 206 14.38 2.64 5.71
C VAL A 206 15.17 2.45 4.43
N VAL A 207 16.25 3.20 4.24
CA VAL A 207 16.97 3.29 2.96
C VAL A 207 17.91 2.11 2.76
N HIS A 208 18.56 1.61 3.82
CA HIS A 208 19.59 0.57 3.70
C HIS A 208 19.04 -0.73 3.08
N ASN A 209 17.81 -1.10 3.42
CA ASN A 209 17.15 -2.32 2.93
C ASN A 209 15.98 -2.03 1.98
N ALA A 210 16.10 -1.00 1.11
CA ALA A 210 15.03 -0.59 0.21
C ALA A 210 15.30 -0.88 -1.28
N HIS A 211 14.24 -1.30 -1.97
CA HIS A 211 14.14 -1.22 -3.42
C HIS A 211 13.84 0.22 -3.82
N LEU A 212 14.75 0.87 -4.54
CA LEU A 212 14.56 2.23 -5.02
C LEU A 212 13.92 2.24 -6.42
N VAL A 213 12.77 2.91 -6.52
CA VAL A 213 12.00 3.05 -7.76
C VAL A 213 11.88 4.53 -8.10
N THR A 214 12.43 4.95 -9.24
CA THR A 214 12.36 6.37 -9.66
C THR A 214 11.43 6.51 -10.86
N LEU A 215 10.24 7.05 -10.62
CA LEU A 215 9.24 7.33 -11.65
C LEU A 215 9.60 8.61 -12.40
N ARG A 216 9.53 8.54 -13.73
CA ARG A 216 9.81 9.63 -14.66
C ARG A 216 8.59 9.91 -15.57
N GLY A 217 8.68 11.00 -16.30
CA GLY A 217 7.66 11.43 -17.26
C GLY A 217 6.58 12.33 -16.67
N ASP A 218 5.66 12.74 -17.53
CA ASP A 218 4.63 13.72 -17.21
C ASP A 218 3.60 13.23 -16.20
N SER A 219 2.85 14.19 -15.66
CA SER A 219 1.74 13.93 -14.76
C SER A 219 0.66 13.09 -15.43
N MET A 220 0.42 11.90 -14.88
CA MET A 220 -0.65 10.98 -15.31
C MET A 220 -2.05 11.54 -15.07
N ARG A 221 -2.17 12.60 -14.25
CA ARG A 221 -3.45 13.28 -14.01
C ARG A 221 -3.89 14.07 -15.25
N LYS A 222 -2.96 14.52 -16.10
CA LYS A 222 -3.29 15.22 -17.37
C LYS A 222 -4.03 14.29 -18.35
N LYS A 223 -3.72 12.99 -18.35
CA LYS A 223 -4.43 11.99 -19.18
C LYS A 223 -5.91 11.81 -18.77
N LYS A 224 -6.30 12.25 -17.56
CA LYS A 224 -7.69 12.22 -17.05
C LYS A 224 -8.33 13.62 -16.94
N ALA A 225 -7.63 14.68 -17.34
CA ALA A 225 -8.18 16.02 -17.27
C ALA A 225 -9.32 16.16 -18.30
N VAL A 226 -10.44 16.75 -17.86
CA VAL A 226 -11.52 17.17 -18.77
C VAL A 226 -10.93 18.23 -19.69
N ALA A 227 -11.07 18.04 -21.01
CA ALA A 227 -10.60 19.01 -21.99
C ALA A 227 -11.27 20.37 -21.71
N PRO A 228 -10.52 21.49 -21.73
CA PRO A 228 -11.14 22.80 -21.57
C PRO A 228 -12.11 23.03 -22.74
N GLU A 229 -13.38 23.28 -22.45
CA GLU A 229 -14.31 23.83 -23.43
C GLU A 229 -13.76 25.21 -23.84
N VAL A 230 -13.25 25.29 -25.07
CA VAL A 230 -12.85 26.55 -25.68
C VAL A 230 -14.13 27.30 -26.01
N THR A 231 -14.57 28.19 -25.13
CA THR A 231 -15.54 29.23 -25.48
C THR A 231 -14.84 30.24 -26.37
N GLU A 232 -14.96 30.07 -27.68
CA GLU A 232 -14.63 31.12 -28.64
C GLU A 232 -15.56 32.31 -28.40
N THR A 233 -15.03 33.34 -27.73
CA THR A 233 -15.64 34.66 -27.73
C THR A 233 -15.47 35.26 -29.12
N LYS A 234 -16.42 35.00 -30.02
CA LYS A 234 -16.53 35.73 -31.28
C LYS A 234 -16.72 37.21 -30.97
N THR A 235 -15.75 38.01 -31.39
CA THR A 235 -15.82 39.48 -31.42
C THR A 235 -16.47 39.92 -32.72
#